data_AF-A0A1G4SV47-F1
#
_entry.id   AF-A0A1G4SV47-F1
#
_cell.length_a   1.000
_cell.length_b   1.000
_cell.length_c   1.000
_cell.angle_alpha   90.00
_cell.angle_beta   90.00
_cell.angle_gamma   90.00
#
_symmetry.space_group_name_H-M   'P 1'
#
loop_
_entity.id
_entity.type
_entity.pdbx_description
1 polymer ?
#
loop_
_entity_poly.entity_id
_entity_poly.type
_entity_poly.pdbx_seq_one_letter_code
_entity_poly.pdbx_strand_id
1 'polypeptide(L)'
;MIARWIRFLPAVLIVGFLTSCGSESQASSSGGGNTYKDTKSMVLDILKTEDGRKAIQQATIHENSKLQLLSAGDTQQLQLAVKDVLTDTESNKFLQKMISDPKFAGQFAKAIQKDTKQIQKELLKDPEYQKAMMDAMKSPDFETMMLETMKGTAYRTQTKAVIQESLQSPIFRLEMMELMKKVLQEESKPKEEKGKKKGGEGEGKGQQKQEGGKGKEGGGSKQGGG
;
A
#
# COMPACT_ATOMS: atom_id res chain seq x y z
N MET A 1 -54.53 35.26 82.96
CA MET A 1 -54.04 33.88 82.71
C MET A 1 -54.52 33.31 81.36
N ILE A 2 -54.64 34.12 80.29
CA ILE A 2 -55.20 33.67 78.99
C ILE A 2 -54.15 33.75 77.86
N ALA A 3 -53.08 34.52 78.03
CA ALA A 3 -52.06 34.73 76.99
C ALA A 3 -51.01 33.60 76.83
N ARG A 4 -50.94 32.64 77.76
CA ARG A 4 -50.01 31.48 77.66
C ARG A 4 -50.58 30.33 76.83
N TRP A 5 -51.91 30.24 76.66
CA TRP A 5 -52.58 29.17 75.90
C TRP A 5 -52.68 29.46 74.40
N ILE A 6 -52.64 30.73 74.00
CA ILE A 6 -52.74 31.13 72.57
C ILE A 6 -51.48 30.77 71.76
N ARG A 7 -50.36 30.49 72.44
CA ARG A 7 -49.10 30.01 71.84
C ARG A 7 -49.06 28.51 71.60
N PHE A 8 -49.94 27.72 72.24
CA PHE A 8 -50.03 26.27 72.04
C PHE A 8 -51.06 25.86 70.96
N LEU A 9 -51.94 26.78 70.57
CA LEU A 9 -52.96 26.58 69.54
C LEU A 9 -52.40 26.25 68.13
N PRO A 10 -51.30 26.86 67.63
CA PRO A 10 -50.75 26.50 66.32
C PRO A 10 -49.96 25.18 66.33
N ALA A 11 -49.45 24.73 67.48
CA ALA A 11 -48.69 23.48 67.59
C ALA A 11 -49.60 22.24 67.59
N VAL A 12 -50.82 22.35 68.13
CA VAL A 12 -51.82 21.26 68.12
C VAL A 12 -52.47 21.09 66.73
N LEU A 13 -52.57 22.16 65.95
CA LEU A 13 -53.14 22.14 64.61
C LEU A 13 -52.22 21.46 63.58
N ILE A 14 -50.89 21.49 63.78
CA ILE A 14 -49.90 20.84 62.90
C ILE A 14 -49.82 19.32 63.15
N VAL A 15 -50.08 18.85 64.37
CA VAL A 15 -50.11 17.41 64.69
C VAL A 15 -51.38 16.73 64.14
N GLY A 16 -52.48 17.47 63.99
CA GLY A 16 -53.75 16.96 63.40
C GLY A 16 -53.69 16.68 61.90
N PHE A 17 -52.82 17.37 61.14
CA PHE A 17 -52.72 17.18 59.69
C PHE A 17 -51.90 15.94 59.27
N LEU A 18 -51.06 15.38 60.16
CA LEU A 18 -50.23 14.20 59.86
C LEU A 18 -50.94 12.86 60.12
N THR A 19 -52.12 12.88 60.74
CA THR A 19 -52.94 11.68 61.03
C THR A 19 -54.11 11.51 60.05
N SER A 20 -54.23 12.35 59.01
CA SER A 20 -55.32 12.31 58.02
C SER A 20 -54.84 12.01 56.59
N CYS A 21 -53.87 11.09 56.46
CA CYS A 21 -53.63 10.37 55.21
C CYS A 21 -53.40 8.91 55.57
N GLY A 22 -54.49 8.19 55.85
CA GLY A 22 -54.45 6.86 56.46
C GLY A 22 -55.78 6.12 56.44
N SER A 23 -56.40 6.04 55.26
CA SER A 23 -57.47 5.10 54.88
C SER A 23 -57.47 5.15 53.35
N GLU A 24 -57.14 4.13 52.58
CA GLU A 24 -57.68 2.77 52.64
C GLU A 24 -56.88 1.92 51.64
N SER A 25 -56.25 0.84 52.08
CA SER A 25 -56.14 -0.44 51.35
C SER A 25 -55.32 -1.45 52.16
N GLN A 26 -56.05 -2.39 52.76
CA GLN A 26 -55.68 -3.80 52.85
C GLN A 26 -54.39 -4.14 53.61
N ALA A 27 -54.54 -4.24 54.92
CA ALA A 27 -53.68 -5.09 55.73
C ALA A 27 -53.90 -6.57 55.35
N SER A 28 -53.02 -7.11 54.53
CA SER A 28 -52.64 -8.52 54.61
C SER A 28 -51.15 -8.60 54.93
N SER A 29 -50.89 -8.86 56.22
CA SER A 29 -49.85 -9.78 56.73
C SER A 29 -48.40 -9.64 56.21
N SER A 30 -47.53 -9.20 57.12
CA SER A 30 -46.21 -9.80 57.42
C SER A 30 -45.27 -10.17 56.24
N GLY A 31 -44.23 -9.36 55.98
CA GLY A 31 -43.14 -9.82 55.08
C GLY A 31 -42.12 -8.79 54.56
N GLY A 32 -41.80 -7.71 55.29
CA GLY A 32 -41.00 -6.59 54.76
C GLY A 32 -39.55 -6.87 54.32
N GLY A 33 -39.00 -8.06 54.56
CA GLY A 33 -37.66 -8.45 54.10
C GLY A 33 -37.65 -9.32 52.84
N ASN A 34 -38.74 -10.03 52.54
CA ASN A 34 -38.82 -10.95 51.41
C ASN A 34 -39.31 -10.23 50.14
N THR A 35 -40.22 -9.26 50.30
CA THR A 35 -40.80 -8.51 49.18
C THR A 35 -39.77 -7.69 48.40
N TYR A 36 -38.76 -7.07 49.04
CA TYR A 36 -37.72 -6.34 48.30
C TYR A 36 -36.84 -7.27 47.45
N LYS A 37 -36.52 -8.45 47.96
CA LYS A 37 -35.74 -9.46 47.23
C LYS A 37 -36.54 -10.02 46.05
N ASP A 38 -37.82 -10.29 46.27
CA ASP A 38 -38.75 -10.82 45.26
C ASP A 38 -39.06 -9.76 44.18
N THR A 39 -39.26 -8.50 44.56
CA THR A 39 -39.41 -7.38 43.62
C THR A 39 -38.10 -7.12 42.86
N LYS A 40 -36.94 -7.22 43.52
CA LYS A 40 -35.63 -7.08 42.84
C LYS A 40 -35.41 -8.19 41.82
N SER A 41 -35.71 -9.45 42.14
CA SER A 41 -35.61 -10.54 41.17
C SER A 41 -36.59 -10.35 40.02
N MET A 42 -37.82 -9.91 40.31
CA MET A 42 -38.82 -9.62 39.28
C MET A 42 -38.35 -8.51 38.32
N VAL A 43 -37.80 -7.41 38.83
CA VAL A 43 -37.23 -6.34 37.99
C VAL A 43 -36.01 -6.84 37.22
N LEU A 44 -35.16 -7.65 37.83
CA LEU A 44 -33.97 -8.20 37.18
C LEU A 44 -34.34 -9.19 36.05
N ASP A 45 -35.43 -9.92 36.21
CA ASP A 45 -35.98 -10.81 35.19
C ASP A 45 -36.68 -10.01 34.07
N ILE A 46 -37.38 -8.92 34.39
CA ILE A 46 -37.92 -7.98 33.37
C ILE A 46 -36.80 -7.36 32.54
N LEU A 47 -35.70 -6.93 33.17
CA LEU A 47 -34.54 -6.38 32.47
C LEU A 47 -33.83 -7.41 31.59
N LYS A 48 -33.85 -8.69 31.99
CA LYS A 48 -33.29 -9.79 31.19
C LYS A 48 -34.19 -10.20 30.03
N THR A 49 -35.49 -10.01 30.16
CA THR A 49 -36.50 -10.37 29.15
C THR A 49 -36.33 -9.53 27.89
N GLU A 50 -36.66 -10.11 26.74
CA GLU A 50 -36.57 -9.48 25.43
C GLU A 50 -37.32 -8.14 25.36
N ASP A 51 -38.46 -8.04 26.05
CA ASP A 51 -39.24 -6.79 26.11
C ASP A 51 -38.53 -5.70 26.93
N GLY A 52 -37.84 -6.06 28.01
CA GLY A 52 -37.00 -5.11 28.76
C GLY A 52 -35.81 -4.62 27.95
N ARG A 53 -35.16 -5.52 27.20
CA ARG A 53 -34.07 -5.17 26.27
C ARG A 53 -34.56 -4.26 25.15
N LYS A 54 -35.70 -4.56 24.55
CA LYS A 54 -36.33 -3.73 23.50
C LYS A 54 -36.76 -2.39 24.05
N ALA A 55 -37.33 -2.32 25.25
CA ALA A 55 -37.72 -1.06 25.88
C ALA A 55 -36.50 -0.15 26.15
N ILE A 56 -35.39 -0.71 26.65
CA ILE A 56 -34.13 0.03 26.83
C ILE A 56 -33.58 0.48 25.47
N GLN A 57 -33.57 -0.41 24.46
CA GLN A 57 -33.09 -0.07 23.13
C GLN A 57 -33.95 1.04 22.49
N GLN A 58 -35.27 0.97 22.61
CA GLN A 58 -36.18 1.99 22.11
C GLN A 58 -36.00 3.32 22.84
N ALA A 59 -35.86 3.30 24.17
CA ALA A 59 -35.57 4.50 24.96
C ALA A 59 -34.22 5.13 24.58
N THR A 60 -33.19 4.31 24.33
CA THR A 60 -31.83 4.77 23.93
C THR A 60 -31.78 5.25 22.48
N ILE A 61 -32.69 4.80 21.61
CA ILE A 61 -32.80 5.28 20.22
C ILE A 61 -33.59 6.59 20.16
N HIS A 62 -34.58 6.77 21.04
CA HIS A 62 -35.45 7.95 21.06
C HIS A 62 -34.76 9.19 21.64
N GLU A 63 -33.88 8.97 22.60
CA GLU A 63 -32.99 9.99 23.15
C GLU A 63 -31.63 9.83 22.45
N ASN A 64 -31.13 10.84 21.75
CA ASN A 64 -29.75 10.90 21.20
C ASN A 64 -28.65 10.82 22.29
N SER A 65 -29.00 10.36 23.48
CA SER A 65 -28.25 10.21 24.72
C SER A 65 -27.43 8.91 24.73
N LYS A 66 -27.21 8.27 23.57
CA LYS A 66 -26.30 7.13 23.41
C LYS A 66 -24.90 7.46 23.95
N LEU A 67 -24.45 8.71 23.84
CA LEU A 67 -23.16 9.17 24.39
C LEU A 67 -23.21 9.48 25.89
N GLN A 68 -24.38 9.77 26.45
CA GLN A 68 -24.55 10.11 27.88
C GLN A 68 -24.58 8.86 28.78
N LEU A 69 -25.01 7.72 28.24
CA LEU A 69 -24.96 6.44 28.94
C LEU A 69 -23.52 5.88 29.08
N LEU A 70 -22.60 6.24 28.17
CA LEU A 70 -21.19 5.84 28.22
C LEU A 70 -20.32 6.74 29.12
N SER A 71 -20.88 7.25 30.22
CA SER A 71 -20.20 8.25 31.07
C SER A 71 -18.85 7.75 31.64
N ALA A 72 -17.78 8.49 31.32
CA ALA A 72 -16.42 8.58 31.89
C ALA A 72 -15.58 7.31 32.17
N GLY A 73 -16.15 6.18 32.60
CA GLY A 73 -15.45 4.90 32.77
C GLY A 73 -15.39 4.08 31.47
N ASP A 74 -16.41 4.21 30.63
CA ASP A 74 -16.52 3.46 29.37
C ASP A 74 -15.65 4.03 28.25
N THR A 75 -15.22 5.29 28.33
CA THR A 75 -14.34 5.88 27.30
C THR A 75 -12.95 5.26 27.31
N GLN A 76 -12.41 4.96 28.50
CA GLN A 76 -11.13 4.26 28.64
C GLN A 76 -11.24 2.79 28.20
N GLN A 77 -12.33 2.12 28.58
CA GLN A 77 -12.60 0.76 28.13
C GLN A 77 -12.85 0.70 26.61
N LEU A 78 -13.50 1.71 26.04
CA LEU A 78 -13.68 1.85 24.60
C LEU A 78 -12.36 2.13 23.89
N GLN A 79 -11.49 2.99 24.44
CA GLN A 79 -10.15 3.20 23.90
C GLN A 79 -9.29 1.92 23.95
N LEU A 80 -9.37 1.17 25.04
CA LEU A 80 -8.69 -0.13 25.16
C LEU A 80 -9.27 -1.15 24.18
N ALA A 81 -10.60 -1.25 24.06
CA ALA A 81 -11.25 -2.14 23.10
C ALA A 81 -10.93 -1.74 21.66
N VAL A 82 -10.89 -0.45 21.34
CA VAL A 82 -10.49 0.05 20.02
C VAL A 82 -9.00 -0.24 19.78
N LYS A 83 -8.13 -0.07 20.78
CA LYS A 83 -6.71 -0.42 20.67
C LYS A 83 -6.54 -1.91 20.46
N ASP A 84 -7.24 -2.75 21.21
CA ASP A 84 -7.19 -4.20 21.08
C ASP A 84 -7.71 -4.63 19.71
N VAL A 85 -8.82 -4.06 19.23
CA VAL A 85 -9.31 -4.28 17.87
C VAL A 85 -8.34 -3.71 16.82
N LEU A 86 -7.61 -2.62 17.05
CA LEU A 86 -6.66 -2.12 16.05
C LEU A 86 -5.30 -2.83 16.06
N THR A 87 -4.96 -3.51 17.16
CA THR A 87 -3.66 -4.17 17.34
C THR A 87 -3.74 -5.70 17.29
N ASP A 88 -4.93 -6.27 17.38
CA ASP A 88 -5.14 -7.71 17.28
C ASP A 88 -4.93 -8.22 15.85
N THR A 89 -4.32 -9.40 15.78
CA THR A 89 -3.92 -10.07 14.55
C THR A 89 -5.11 -10.46 13.68
N GLU A 90 -6.26 -10.77 14.28
CA GLU A 90 -7.52 -11.06 13.57
C GLU A 90 -8.12 -9.80 12.94
N SER A 91 -8.00 -8.66 13.61
CA SER A 91 -8.54 -7.39 13.14
C SER A 91 -7.72 -6.75 12.03
N ASN A 92 -6.47 -7.19 11.82
CA ASN A 92 -5.75 -6.92 10.58
C ASN A 92 -6.53 -7.39 9.34
N LYS A 93 -7.33 -8.47 9.43
CA LYS A 93 -8.19 -8.89 8.32
C LYS A 93 -9.31 -7.89 8.05
N PHE A 94 -9.86 -7.26 9.10
CA PHE A 94 -10.86 -6.21 8.97
C PHE A 94 -10.25 -4.95 8.34
N LEU A 95 -9.09 -4.50 8.82
CA LEU A 95 -8.36 -3.39 8.23
C LEU A 95 -7.95 -3.65 6.78
N GLN A 96 -7.51 -4.87 6.45
CA GLN A 96 -7.20 -5.28 5.08
C GLN A 96 -8.43 -5.23 4.16
N LYS A 97 -9.60 -5.68 4.64
CA LYS A 97 -10.85 -5.57 3.88
C LYS A 97 -11.28 -4.11 3.69
N MET A 98 -11.14 -3.29 4.72
CA MET A 98 -11.47 -1.86 4.68
C MET A 98 -10.55 -1.08 3.73
N ILE A 99 -9.22 -1.28 3.80
CA ILE A 99 -8.28 -0.60 2.91
C ILE A 99 -8.41 -1.04 1.45
N SER A 100 -8.98 -2.23 1.20
CA SER A 100 -9.28 -2.71 -0.14
C SER A 100 -10.61 -2.17 -0.69
N ASP A 101 -11.49 -1.59 0.14
CA ASP A 101 -12.71 -0.95 -0.35
C ASP A 101 -12.36 0.37 -1.06
N PRO A 102 -12.66 0.53 -2.36
CA PRO A 102 -12.31 1.72 -3.13
C PRO A 102 -12.91 3.02 -2.57
N LYS A 103 -14.05 2.98 -1.86
CA LYS A 103 -14.62 4.18 -1.23
C LYS A 103 -13.77 4.65 -0.06
N PHE A 104 -13.37 3.72 0.80
CA PHE A 104 -12.50 3.99 1.93
C PHE A 104 -11.08 4.32 1.45
N ALA A 105 -10.51 3.51 0.58
CA ALA A 105 -9.19 3.71 -0.01
C ALA A 105 -9.07 5.07 -0.72
N GLY A 106 -10.10 5.50 -1.43
CA GLY A 106 -10.12 6.80 -2.10
C GLY A 106 -10.11 7.98 -1.13
N GLN A 107 -10.89 7.93 -0.05
CA GLN A 107 -10.90 8.98 0.98
C GLN A 107 -9.61 8.95 1.81
N PHE A 108 -9.12 7.76 2.14
CA PHE A 108 -7.85 7.57 2.84
C PHE A 108 -6.68 8.10 2.01
N ALA A 109 -6.61 7.74 0.73
CA ALA A 109 -5.60 8.24 -0.20
C ALA A 109 -5.62 9.77 -0.32
N LYS A 110 -6.80 10.40 -0.34
CA LYS A 110 -6.94 11.86 -0.32
C LYS A 110 -6.42 12.47 0.98
N ALA A 111 -6.74 11.87 2.13
CA ALA A 111 -6.29 12.36 3.43
C ALA A 111 -4.77 12.31 3.57
N ILE A 112 -4.13 11.20 3.15
CA ILE A 112 -2.67 11.04 3.24
C ILE A 112 -1.92 11.66 2.05
N GLN A 113 -2.60 12.16 1.02
CA GLN A 113 -1.97 12.56 -0.24
C GLN A 113 -0.85 13.59 -0.05
N LYS A 114 -1.08 14.57 0.83
CA LYS A 114 -0.12 15.64 1.11
C LYS A 114 1.13 15.08 1.77
N ASP A 115 0.95 14.26 2.79
CA ASP A 115 2.05 13.69 3.57
C ASP A 115 2.82 12.66 2.74
N THR A 116 2.13 11.81 1.99
CA THR A 116 2.75 10.88 1.04
C THR A 116 3.59 11.61 -0.01
N LYS A 117 3.11 12.74 -0.56
CA LYS A 117 3.91 13.57 -1.49
C LYS A 117 5.14 14.14 -0.81
N GLN A 118 5.04 14.54 0.45
CA GLN A 118 6.17 15.06 1.20
C GLN A 118 7.20 13.95 1.46
N ILE A 119 6.76 12.80 1.97
CA ILE A 119 7.57 11.61 2.20
C ILE A 119 8.28 11.21 0.90
N GLN A 120 7.56 11.10 -0.22
CA GLN A 120 8.18 10.76 -1.51
C GLN A 120 9.24 11.79 -1.94
N LYS A 121 9.01 13.10 -1.73
CA LYS A 121 10.01 14.14 -2.03
C LYS A 121 11.23 14.07 -1.11
N GLU A 122 11.05 13.67 0.14
CA GLU A 122 12.13 13.49 1.10
C GLU A 122 12.93 12.22 0.77
N LEU A 123 12.25 11.10 0.47
CA LEU A 123 12.88 9.87 -0.01
C LEU A 123 13.69 10.10 -1.28
N LEU A 124 13.22 10.92 -2.22
CA LEU A 124 14.02 11.25 -3.42
C LEU A 124 15.35 11.95 -3.11
N LYS A 125 15.51 12.55 -1.93
CA LYS A 125 16.77 13.16 -1.48
C LYS A 125 17.64 12.19 -0.68
N ASP A 126 17.09 11.05 -0.29
CA ASP A 126 17.79 10.04 0.47
C ASP A 126 18.74 9.23 -0.46
N PRO A 127 20.03 9.10 -0.12
CA PRO A 127 20.98 8.34 -0.91
C PRO A 127 20.61 6.85 -1.07
N GLU A 128 19.97 6.22 -0.08
CA GLU A 128 19.57 4.81 -0.15
C GLU A 128 18.43 4.62 -1.16
N TYR A 129 17.43 5.51 -1.14
CA TYR A 129 16.33 5.47 -2.09
C TYR A 129 16.79 5.83 -3.50
N GLN A 130 17.71 6.81 -3.65
CA GLN A 130 18.32 7.11 -4.94
C GLN A 130 19.07 5.91 -5.51
N LYS A 131 19.82 5.17 -4.69
CA LYS A 131 20.50 3.96 -5.13
C LYS A 131 19.51 2.90 -5.61
N ALA A 132 18.46 2.64 -4.82
CA ALA A 132 17.40 1.70 -5.20
C ALA A 132 16.69 2.13 -6.50
N MET A 133 16.46 3.44 -6.69
CA MET A 133 15.87 3.98 -7.91
C MET A 133 16.81 3.83 -9.12
N MET A 134 18.10 4.09 -8.95
CA MET A 134 19.10 3.89 -10.00
C MET A 134 19.24 2.41 -10.38
N ASP A 135 19.13 1.50 -9.41
CA ASP A 135 19.12 0.06 -9.69
C ASP A 135 17.84 -0.37 -10.43
N ALA A 136 16.67 0.22 -10.11
CA ALA A 136 15.45 0.01 -10.87
C ALA A 136 15.55 0.54 -12.31
N MET A 137 16.26 1.66 -12.53
CA MET A 137 16.52 2.23 -13.86
C MET A 137 17.52 1.39 -14.69
N LYS A 138 18.25 0.44 -14.09
CA LYS A 138 19.08 -0.52 -14.84
C LYS A 138 18.28 -1.72 -15.37
N SER A 139 16.96 -1.71 -15.24
CA SER A 139 16.11 -2.76 -15.80
C SER A 139 16.20 -2.77 -17.34
N PRO A 140 16.10 -3.95 -17.99
CA PRO A 140 16.17 -4.07 -19.45
C PRO A 140 15.04 -3.31 -20.17
N ASP A 141 13.90 -3.13 -19.51
CA ASP A 141 12.78 -2.34 -20.02
C ASP A 141 13.15 -0.86 -20.12
N PHE A 142 13.81 -0.32 -19.09
CA PHE A 142 14.29 1.06 -19.10
C PHE A 142 15.42 1.26 -20.12
N GLU A 143 16.33 0.28 -20.24
CA GLU A 143 17.37 0.30 -21.27
C GLU A 143 16.76 0.33 -22.68
N THR A 144 15.74 -0.48 -22.93
CA THR A 144 15.03 -0.51 -24.22
C THR A 144 14.37 0.84 -24.52
N MET A 145 13.66 1.42 -23.55
CA MET A 145 13.06 2.75 -23.66
C MET A 145 14.12 3.84 -23.93
N MET A 146 15.26 3.76 -23.27
CA MET A 146 16.39 4.68 -23.48
C MET A 146 16.97 4.54 -24.88
N LEU A 147 17.22 3.31 -25.36
CA LEU A 147 17.71 3.04 -26.71
C LEU A 147 16.74 3.50 -27.80
N GLU A 148 15.44 3.34 -27.58
CA GLU A 148 14.41 3.86 -28.48
C GLU A 148 14.44 5.39 -28.54
N THR A 149 14.57 6.05 -27.37
CA THR A 149 14.70 7.50 -27.28
C THR A 149 15.95 8.01 -28.02
N MET A 150 17.09 7.31 -27.88
CA MET A 150 18.32 7.63 -28.61
C MET A 150 18.19 7.44 -30.13
N LYS A 151 17.33 6.51 -30.58
CA LYS A 151 17.03 6.35 -32.01
C LYS A 151 16.08 7.43 -32.54
N GLY A 152 15.42 8.20 -31.67
CA GLY A 152 14.52 9.27 -32.04
C GLY A 152 15.20 10.41 -32.81
N THR A 153 14.43 11.10 -33.66
CA THR A 153 14.92 12.17 -34.54
C THR A 153 15.60 13.31 -33.77
N ALA A 154 15.07 13.68 -32.61
CA ALA A 154 15.66 14.74 -31.78
C ALA A 154 17.09 14.40 -31.32
N TYR A 155 17.29 13.18 -30.81
CA TYR A 155 18.61 12.71 -30.38
C TYR A 155 19.55 12.53 -31.57
N ARG A 156 19.07 12.02 -32.71
CA ARG A 156 19.86 11.92 -33.94
C ARG A 156 20.35 13.27 -34.45
N THR A 157 19.52 14.32 -34.39
CA THR A 157 19.92 15.67 -34.80
C THR A 157 21.04 16.20 -33.90
N GLN A 158 20.93 16.06 -32.58
CA GLN A 158 22.01 16.44 -31.68
C GLN A 158 23.26 15.59 -31.89
N THR A 159 23.10 14.27 -32.06
CA THR A 159 24.22 13.37 -32.34
C THR A 159 24.92 13.77 -33.63
N LYS A 160 24.17 14.15 -34.68
CA LYS A 160 24.74 14.65 -35.93
C LYS A 160 25.52 15.93 -35.72
N ALA A 161 25.02 16.88 -34.92
CA ALA A 161 25.74 18.10 -34.58
C ALA A 161 27.05 17.81 -33.82
N VAL A 162 27.00 16.96 -32.79
CA VAL A 162 28.17 16.53 -32.02
C VAL A 162 29.19 15.82 -32.92
N ILE A 163 28.74 14.95 -33.83
CA ILE A 163 29.61 14.31 -34.82
C ILE A 163 30.25 15.37 -35.73
N GLN A 164 29.47 16.32 -36.25
CA GLN A 164 29.99 17.39 -37.11
C GLN A 164 31.04 18.25 -36.40
N GLU A 165 30.82 18.61 -35.14
CA GLU A 165 31.79 19.32 -34.30
C GLU A 165 33.03 18.47 -34.03
N SER A 166 32.86 17.18 -33.75
CA SER A 166 33.97 16.24 -33.55
C SER A 166 34.83 16.10 -34.80
N LEU A 167 34.24 16.04 -35.99
CA LEU A 167 34.95 16.04 -37.28
C LEU A 167 35.69 17.36 -37.55
N GLN A 168 35.25 18.46 -36.94
CA GLN A 168 35.92 19.75 -37.03
C GLN A 168 37.09 19.87 -36.04
N SER A 169 37.17 19.01 -35.04
CA SER A 169 38.27 18.96 -34.09
C SER A 169 39.61 18.72 -34.81
N PRO A 170 40.64 19.55 -34.57
CA PRO A 170 41.97 19.38 -35.15
C PRO A 170 42.56 18.00 -34.87
N ILE A 171 42.33 17.44 -33.67
CA ILE A 171 42.84 16.13 -33.28
C ILE A 171 42.23 15.04 -34.17
N PHE A 172 40.91 15.07 -34.35
CA PHE A 172 40.21 14.10 -35.20
C PHE A 172 40.63 14.21 -36.67
N ARG A 173 40.83 15.43 -37.18
CA ARG A 173 41.32 15.66 -38.55
C ARG A 173 42.72 15.12 -38.77
N LEU A 174 43.61 15.29 -37.80
CA LEU A 174 44.97 14.75 -37.86
C LEU A 174 44.95 13.21 -37.88
N GLU A 175 44.15 12.58 -37.02
CA GLU A 175 43.96 11.12 -37.03
C GLU A 175 43.38 10.63 -38.35
N MET A 176 42.37 11.31 -38.91
CA MET A 176 41.84 10.97 -40.24
C MET A 176 42.89 11.10 -41.34
N MET A 177 43.72 12.16 -41.31
CA MET A 177 44.80 12.33 -42.28
C MET A 177 45.88 11.26 -42.13
N GLU A 178 46.20 10.85 -40.90
CA GLU A 178 47.14 9.75 -40.65
C GLU A 178 46.58 8.40 -41.13
N LEU A 179 45.30 8.14 -40.88
CA LEU A 179 44.61 6.95 -41.37
C LEU A 179 44.58 6.93 -42.90
N MET A 180 44.25 8.06 -43.55
CA MET A 180 44.30 8.18 -45.01
C MET A 180 45.70 7.94 -45.55
N LYS A 181 46.75 8.45 -44.89
CA LYS A 181 48.15 8.18 -45.27
C LYS A 181 48.50 6.69 -45.14
N LYS A 182 48.07 6.01 -44.07
CA LYS A 182 48.29 4.56 -43.90
C LYS A 182 47.57 3.74 -44.96
N VAL A 183 46.29 4.01 -45.21
CA VAL A 183 45.51 3.34 -46.26
C VAL A 183 46.15 3.58 -47.64
N LEU A 184 46.57 4.82 -47.91
CA LEU A 184 47.25 5.12 -49.17
C LEU A 184 48.59 4.41 -49.27
N GLN A 185 49.38 4.30 -48.20
CA GLN A 185 50.63 3.53 -48.17
C GLN A 185 50.40 2.02 -48.31
N GLU A 186 49.28 1.48 -47.82
CA GLU A 186 48.91 0.08 -47.99
C GLU A 186 48.42 -0.22 -49.42
N GLU A 187 47.64 0.68 -50.03
CA GLU A 187 47.15 0.55 -51.42
C GLU A 187 48.21 0.95 -52.47
N SER A 188 49.17 1.81 -52.12
CA SER A 188 50.30 2.19 -53.00
C SER A 188 51.52 1.28 -52.86
N LYS A 189 51.52 0.35 -51.89
CA LYS A 189 52.36 -0.85 -52.00
C LYS A 189 51.77 -1.69 -53.12
N PRO A 190 52.54 -2.02 -54.18
CA PRO A 190 52.06 -2.92 -55.20
C PRO A 190 51.58 -4.19 -54.52
N LYS A 191 50.35 -4.63 -54.81
CA LYS A 191 49.99 -6.05 -54.65
C LYS A 191 50.98 -6.80 -55.53
N GLU A 192 52.10 -7.23 -54.95
CA GLU A 192 53.01 -8.14 -55.62
C GLU A 192 52.18 -9.33 -56.07
N GLU A 193 52.08 -9.45 -57.40
CA GLU A 193 51.60 -10.62 -58.09
C GLU A 193 52.32 -11.85 -57.54
N LYS A 194 51.68 -12.57 -56.61
CA LYS A 194 52.04 -13.95 -56.34
C LYS A 194 51.54 -14.84 -57.48
N GLY A 195 52.31 -14.82 -58.57
CA GLY A 195 52.31 -15.80 -59.66
C GLY A 195 53.24 -15.29 -60.76
N LYS A 196 54.41 -15.87 -61.07
CA LYS A 196 54.67 -17.28 -61.38
C LYS A 196 56.20 -17.57 -61.48
N LYS A 197 56.60 -18.71 -60.90
CA LYS A 197 57.53 -19.75 -61.40
C LYS A 197 59.01 -19.44 -61.77
N LYS A 198 59.90 -20.09 -61.01
CA LYS A 198 61.07 -20.93 -61.41
C LYS A 198 61.47 -21.71 -60.14
N GLY A 199 61.70 -23.02 -60.05
CA GLY A 199 61.95 -24.10 -61.01
C GLY A 199 63.21 -24.87 -60.58
N GLY A 200 63.05 -26.11 -60.07
CA GLY A 200 64.10 -27.12 -59.75
C GLY A 200 64.70 -26.99 -58.33
N GLU A 201 64.99 -28.03 -57.54
CA GLU A 201 64.98 -29.51 -57.69
C GLU A 201 65.28 -30.14 -56.30
N GLY A 202 64.92 -31.41 -56.07
CA GLY A 202 65.41 -32.24 -54.95
C GLY A 202 64.36 -32.57 -53.87
N GLU A 203 63.49 -33.57 -54.08
CA GLU A 203 63.62 -34.98 -53.63
C GLU A 203 63.40 -35.23 -52.12
N GLY A 204 62.45 -36.13 -51.81
CA GLY A 204 62.46 -36.90 -50.56
C GLY A 204 61.11 -37.23 -49.93
N LYS A 205 60.51 -38.35 -50.37
CA LYS A 205 59.71 -39.38 -49.63
C LYS A 205 58.74 -38.91 -48.52
N GLY A 206 57.50 -39.38 -48.41
CA GLY A 206 56.77 -40.46 -49.05
C GLY A 206 55.39 -40.62 -48.39
N GLN A 207 54.45 -41.23 -49.13
CA GLN A 207 53.48 -42.24 -48.69
C GLN A 207 52.68 -41.94 -47.39
N GLN A 208 51.34 -41.91 -47.34
CA GLN A 208 50.45 -42.99 -47.76
C GLN A 208 48.96 -42.61 -47.48
N LYS A 209 48.08 -43.05 -48.40
CA LYS A 209 46.63 -43.43 -48.25
C LYS A 209 45.58 -42.35 -47.90
N GLN A 210 44.59 -42.08 -48.77
CA GLN A 210 43.37 -42.88 -49.13
C GLN A 210 42.31 -42.74 -48.02
N GLU A 211 41.14 -42.11 -48.21
CA GLU A 211 39.98 -42.50 -49.04
C GLU A 211 39.00 -41.29 -49.05
N GLY A 212 38.42 -40.83 -50.17
CA GLY A 212 37.14 -41.30 -50.74
C GLY A 212 35.94 -40.94 -49.83
N GLY A 213 34.89 -40.19 -50.19
CA GLY A 213 34.34 -39.73 -51.46
C GLY A 213 32.79 -39.75 -51.35
N LYS A 214 32.11 -38.76 -51.98
CA LYS A 214 30.65 -38.60 -52.20
C LYS A 214 29.80 -38.30 -50.96
N GLY A 215 28.82 -37.40 -50.96
CA GLY A 215 28.08 -36.77 -52.07
C GLY A 215 26.60 -37.11 -51.97
N LYS A 216 25.75 -36.11 -52.26
CA LYS A 216 24.27 -36.11 -52.44
C LYS A 216 23.43 -35.99 -51.17
N GLU A 217 22.72 -34.87 -50.97
CA GLU A 217 21.48 -34.38 -51.63
C GLU A 217 20.23 -34.79 -50.82
N GLY A 218 19.41 -33.79 -50.51
CA GLY A 218 17.98 -33.89 -50.82
C GLY A 218 17.00 -33.94 -49.64
N GLY A 219 16.05 -32.99 -49.66
CA GLY A 219 14.70 -33.11 -49.09
C GLY A 219 14.57 -32.53 -47.67
N GLY A 220 13.79 -31.49 -47.38
CA GLY A 220 12.56 -31.02 -48.02
C GLY A 220 11.34 -31.62 -47.31
N SER A 221 10.68 -30.83 -46.45
CA SER A 221 9.29 -30.93 -45.91
C SER A 221 9.16 -29.76 -44.93
N LYS A 222 8.59 -28.59 -45.25
CA LYS A 222 7.20 -28.21 -45.55
C LYS A 222 6.17 -28.68 -44.51
N GLN A 223 5.35 -27.69 -44.11
CA GLN A 223 3.97 -27.80 -43.59
C GLN A 223 3.86 -27.94 -42.06
N GLY A 224 3.10 -27.13 -41.33
CA GLY A 224 2.10 -26.09 -41.64
C GLY A 224 1.06 -26.05 -40.51
N GLY A 225 0.31 -24.95 -40.41
CA GLY A 225 -1.00 -24.93 -39.76
C GLY A 225 -1.10 -24.13 -38.46
N GLY A 226 -2.02 -23.16 -38.44
CA GLY A 226 -2.45 -22.40 -37.27
C GLY A 226 -2.61 -20.92 -37.58
#